data_AF-A0A7C3PS25-F1
#
_entry.id   AF-A0A7C3PS25-F1
#
_cell.length_a   1.000
_cell.length_b   1.000
_cell.length_c   1.000
_cell.angle_alpha   90.00
_cell.angle_beta   90.00
_cell.angle_gamma   90.00
#
_symmetry.space_group_name_H-M   'P 1'
#
loop_
_entity.id
_entity.type
_entity.pdbx_description
1 polymer ?
#
loop_
_entity_poly.entity_id
_entity_poly.type
_entity_poly.pdbx_seq_one_letter_code
_entity_poly.pdbx_strand_id
1 'polypeptide(L)'
;ELLLDTLGRPTTESDPFHVDRFSAFSSSFSSISGSLGLSYAFSDKFFAKLNLARGFRAPNIAELGSNGEHEGTLRYEIGNPFLKAETSLQTDLAFGLNTEHVSAELDLFSNGIDHFIYAEKLYSVLGGDSVMNAGEPVPVFKYTQGDAALQGGEVMIDIHPHPLDWLHFESAFSWVLATQKNVPDSMKYLPLIPAPRFSSELRGDFEKAGKFMANAYVRIGVESYLAQDRFYKAFGTETRTPGYTLLNAGLGADFVSGRLAICSVYISINNLTDVAYQSHLSRLKYAAENPVTGRTGIYNMGRNISFKLVVPVNIRETSN
;
A
#
# COMPACT_ATOMS: atom_id res chain seq x y z
N GLU A 1 14.07 29.35 -11.49
CA GLU A 1 15.08 29.26 -10.41
C GLU A 1 14.59 30.04 -9.19
N LEU A 2 15.13 29.76 -8.01
CA LEU A 2 14.92 30.56 -6.80
C LEU A 2 16.24 30.71 -6.06
N LEU A 3 16.75 31.94 -6.05
CA LEU A 3 17.93 32.33 -5.28
C LEU A 3 17.46 32.96 -3.97
N LEU A 4 18.13 32.64 -2.86
CA LEU A 4 17.81 33.19 -1.54
C LEU A 4 19.00 33.98 -0.98
N ASP A 5 18.74 35.10 -0.31
CA ASP A 5 19.75 35.82 0.47
C ASP A 5 20.11 35.07 1.78
N THR A 6 21.07 35.59 2.53
CA THR A 6 21.50 35.02 3.83
C THR A 6 20.40 34.97 4.89
N LEU A 7 19.27 35.68 4.68
CA LEU A 7 18.10 35.69 5.55
C LEU A 7 16.97 34.80 5.02
N GLY A 8 17.19 34.07 3.93
CA GLY A 8 16.21 33.16 3.32
C GLY A 8 15.14 33.85 2.47
N ARG A 9 15.35 35.10 2.06
CA ARG A 9 14.39 35.86 1.22
C ARG A 9 14.78 35.76 -0.26
N PRO A 10 13.82 35.76 -1.20
CA PRO A 10 14.13 35.75 -2.63
C PRO A 10 15.09 36.89 -3.02
N THR A 11 16.14 36.58 -3.76
CA THR A 11 17.17 37.51 -4.25
C THR A 11 17.53 37.24 -5.71
N THR A 12 18.50 37.97 -6.25
CA THR A 12 19.01 37.86 -7.62
C THR A 12 20.50 37.49 -7.61
N GLU A 13 21.04 37.06 -8.76
CA GLU A 13 22.46 36.70 -8.91
C GLU A 13 23.44 37.84 -8.53
N SER A 14 22.96 39.08 -8.51
CA SER A 14 23.73 40.26 -8.10
C SER A 14 24.08 40.30 -6.61
N ASP A 15 23.37 39.53 -5.77
CA ASP A 15 23.75 39.37 -4.36
C ASP A 15 24.93 38.39 -4.27
N PRO A 16 26.13 38.82 -3.85
CA PRO A 16 27.31 37.95 -3.80
C PRO A 16 27.20 36.83 -2.77
N PHE A 17 26.20 36.89 -1.86
CA PHE A 17 25.96 35.90 -0.83
C PHE A 17 24.67 35.09 -1.07
N HIS A 18 24.14 35.11 -2.30
CA HIS A 18 22.96 34.30 -2.61
C HIS A 18 23.27 32.80 -2.53
N VAL A 19 22.24 32.02 -2.21
CA VAL A 19 22.23 30.56 -2.26
C VAL A 19 21.21 30.13 -3.29
N ASP A 20 21.60 29.28 -4.24
CA ASP A 20 20.65 28.65 -5.15
C ASP A 20 19.83 27.60 -4.39
N ARG A 21 18.55 27.91 -4.16
CA ARG A 21 17.63 26.99 -3.52
C ARG A 21 17.00 26.03 -4.52
N PHE A 22 16.70 26.51 -5.73
CA PHE A 22 16.13 25.72 -6.81
C PHE A 22 16.70 26.20 -8.13
N SER A 23 17.54 25.38 -8.77
CA SER A 23 18.02 25.67 -10.11
C SER A 23 16.91 25.48 -11.14
N ALA A 24 16.88 26.31 -12.19
CA ALA A 24 15.97 26.09 -13.31
C ALA A 24 16.35 24.80 -14.06
N PHE A 25 15.36 23.97 -14.40
CA PHE A 25 15.55 22.82 -15.25
C PHE A 25 14.36 22.64 -16.19
N SER A 26 14.60 21.95 -17.31
CA SER A 26 13.58 21.55 -18.27
C SER A 26 13.84 20.10 -18.65
N SER A 27 12.80 19.27 -18.52
CA SER A 27 12.89 17.84 -18.81
C SER A 27 11.73 17.44 -19.71
N SER A 28 12.03 16.67 -20.75
CA SER A 28 11.04 16.12 -21.67
C SER A 28 11.22 14.61 -21.74
N PHE A 29 10.12 13.87 -21.62
CA PHE A 29 10.11 12.42 -21.59
C PHE A 29 9.11 11.88 -22.59
N SER A 30 9.50 10.85 -23.33
CA SER A 30 8.63 10.15 -24.28
C SER A 30 8.93 8.65 -24.25
N SER A 31 7.91 7.85 -24.51
CA SER A 31 8.03 6.39 -24.63
C SER A 31 6.85 5.81 -25.41
N ILE A 32 7.00 4.56 -25.83
CA ILE A 32 5.99 3.77 -26.50
C ILE A 32 5.53 2.69 -25.53
N SER A 33 4.29 2.75 -25.07
CA SER A 33 3.69 1.71 -24.22
C SER A 33 2.73 0.84 -25.05
N GLY A 34 2.50 -0.38 -24.59
CA GLY A 34 1.55 -1.30 -25.22
C GLY A 34 1.41 -2.58 -24.43
N SER A 35 0.37 -3.35 -24.73
CA SER A 35 0.10 -4.61 -24.07
C SER A 35 -0.50 -5.62 -25.03
N LEU A 36 -0.24 -6.90 -24.77
CA LEU A 36 -0.84 -8.04 -25.42
C LEU A 36 -1.36 -9.00 -24.37
N GLY A 37 -2.60 -9.44 -24.51
CA GLY A 37 -3.24 -10.41 -23.62
C GLY A 37 -3.76 -11.62 -24.37
N LEU A 38 -3.66 -12.80 -23.76
CA LEU A 38 -4.25 -14.05 -24.22
C LEU A 38 -5.07 -14.65 -23.08
N SER A 39 -6.27 -15.11 -23.38
CA SER A 39 -7.10 -15.88 -22.46
C SER A 39 -7.47 -17.20 -23.11
N TYR A 40 -7.41 -18.28 -22.34
CA TYR A 40 -7.74 -19.62 -22.81
C TYR A 40 -8.56 -20.36 -21.75
N ALA A 41 -9.77 -20.77 -22.11
CA ALA A 41 -10.60 -21.64 -21.30
C ALA A 41 -10.31 -23.10 -21.66
N PHE A 42 -9.71 -23.85 -20.73
CA PHE A 42 -9.47 -25.29 -20.90
C PHE A 42 -10.77 -26.10 -20.78
N SER A 43 -11.76 -25.53 -20.08
CA SER A 43 -13.13 -26.05 -19.93
C SER A 43 -14.04 -24.91 -19.43
N ASP A 44 -15.32 -25.19 -19.20
CA ASP A 44 -16.26 -24.24 -18.58
C ASP A 44 -15.88 -23.85 -17.14
N LYS A 45 -14.94 -24.58 -16.51
CA LYS A 45 -14.52 -24.37 -15.12
C LYS A 45 -13.10 -23.84 -14.97
N PHE A 46 -12.21 -24.14 -15.91
CA PHE A 46 -10.78 -23.82 -15.80
C PHE A 46 -10.35 -22.88 -16.91
N PHE A 47 -9.63 -21.83 -16.55
CA PHE A 47 -9.06 -20.89 -17.51
C PHE A 47 -7.65 -20.49 -17.13
N ALA A 48 -6.89 -20.01 -18.11
CA ALA A 48 -5.66 -19.28 -17.88
C ALA A 48 -5.63 -17.97 -18.67
N LYS A 49 -4.94 -16.98 -18.12
CA LYS A 49 -4.67 -15.70 -18.78
C LYS A 49 -3.16 -15.46 -18.78
N LEU A 50 -2.66 -14.90 -19.87
CA LEU A 50 -1.29 -14.40 -20.01
C LEU A 50 -1.38 -12.95 -20.47
N ASN A 51 -0.71 -12.03 -19.78
CA ASN A 51 -0.55 -10.66 -20.23
C ASN A 51 0.93 -10.30 -20.31
N LEU A 52 1.30 -9.57 -21.36
CA LEU A 52 2.60 -8.94 -21.54
C LEU A 52 2.37 -7.45 -21.74
N ALA A 53 2.94 -6.61 -20.88
CA ALA A 53 2.73 -5.17 -20.93
C ALA A 53 4.05 -4.41 -20.80
N ARG A 54 4.25 -3.44 -21.69
CA ARG A 54 5.30 -2.44 -21.58
C ARG A 54 4.71 -1.13 -21.06
N GLY A 55 5.20 -0.66 -19.93
CA GLY A 55 4.78 0.58 -19.29
C GLY A 55 5.87 1.65 -19.30
N PHE A 56 5.47 2.87 -18.98
CA PHE A 56 6.36 4.01 -18.83
C PHE A 56 5.81 4.97 -17.78
N ARG A 57 6.71 5.57 -17.00
CA ARG A 57 6.39 6.64 -16.05
C ARG A 57 7.45 7.73 -16.12
N ALA A 58 7.04 8.95 -16.43
CA ALA A 58 7.90 10.10 -16.28
C ALA A 58 8.15 10.39 -14.77
N PRO A 59 9.34 10.87 -14.38
CA PRO A 59 9.58 11.35 -13.03
C PRO A 59 8.59 12.47 -12.71
N ASN A 60 8.04 12.45 -11.50
CA ASN A 60 7.14 13.51 -11.05
C ASN A 60 7.93 14.74 -10.59
N ILE A 61 7.25 15.86 -10.40
CA ILE A 61 7.88 17.15 -10.06
C ILE A 61 8.64 17.07 -8.72
N ALA A 62 8.14 16.32 -7.74
CA ALA A 62 8.82 16.16 -6.46
C ALA A 62 10.12 15.34 -6.58
N GLU A 63 10.11 14.28 -7.39
CA GLU A 63 11.31 13.48 -7.69
C GLU A 63 12.39 14.31 -8.41
N LEU A 64 11.98 15.25 -9.28
CA LEU A 64 12.92 16.10 -10.02
C LEU A 64 13.42 17.31 -9.23
N GLY A 65 12.55 17.94 -8.44
CA GLY A 65 12.76 19.29 -7.93
C GLY A 65 12.52 19.49 -6.43
N SER A 66 12.26 18.45 -5.63
CA SER A 66 12.16 18.64 -4.17
C SER A 66 13.48 19.17 -3.59
N ASN A 67 13.38 20.06 -2.61
CA ASN A 67 14.52 20.51 -1.82
C ASN A 67 13.97 21.08 -0.51
N GLY A 68 13.56 20.21 0.41
CA GLY A 68 12.92 20.63 1.65
C GLY A 68 12.48 19.51 2.56
N GLU A 69 12.04 19.88 3.75
CA GLU A 69 11.50 18.95 4.73
C GLU A 69 10.08 18.52 4.36
N HIS A 70 9.83 17.21 4.45
CA HIS A 70 8.52 16.63 4.29
C HIS A 70 8.05 16.08 5.64
N GLU A 71 7.38 16.93 6.42
CA GLU A 71 6.96 16.64 7.80
C GLU A 71 6.17 15.33 7.93
N GLY A 72 5.24 15.05 7.00
CA GLY A 72 4.47 13.80 6.98
C GLY A 72 5.28 12.51 6.77
N THR A 73 6.59 12.62 6.49
CA THR A 73 7.50 11.49 6.30
C THR A 73 8.78 11.60 7.13
N LEU A 74 8.90 12.65 7.96
CA LEU A 74 10.01 12.89 8.89
C LEU A 74 11.39 12.84 8.20
N ARG A 75 11.49 13.41 7.01
CA ARG A 75 12.73 13.43 6.21
C ARG A 75 12.85 14.72 5.41
N TYR A 76 14.07 15.06 5.07
CA TYR A 76 14.38 16.07 4.06
C TYR A 76 14.50 15.39 2.71
N GLU A 77 13.82 15.87 1.68
CA GLU A 77 13.83 15.30 0.33
C GLU A 77 14.58 16.21 -0.66
N ILE A 78 15.50 15.60 -1.39
CA ILE A 78 16.28 16.22 -2.48
C ILE A 78 15.93 15.53 -3.79
N GLY A 79 15.37 16.29 -4.71
CA GLY A 79 15.07 15.91 -6.07
C GLY A 79 16.33 15.77 -6.91
N ASN A 80 16.16 15.19 -8.09
CA ASN A 80 17.22 15.02 -9.06
C ASN A 80 16.70 15.37 -10.46
N PRO A 81 17.08 16.53 -11.03
CA PRO A 81 16.57 16.96 -12.33
C PRO A 81 17.10 16.11 -13.50
N PHE A 82 18.09 15.25 -13.25
CA PHE A 82 18.71 14.36 -14.23
C PHE A 82 18.09 12.96 -14.29
N LEU A 83 17.00 12.71 -13.53
CA LEU A 83 16.29 11.44 -13.61
C LEU A 83 15.77 11.19 -15.02
N LYS A 84 15.92 9.95 -15.47
CA LYS A 84 15.28 9.46 -16.70
C LYS A 84 13.89 8.94 -16.39
N ALA A 85 13.07 8.71 -17.41
CA ALA A 85 11.81 8.03 -17.18
C ALA A 85 11.99 6.54 -16.90
N GLU A 86 11.12 6.00 -16.05
CA GLU A 86 11.03 4.57 -15.80
C GLU A 86 10.36 3.89 -16.99
N THR A 87 10.88 2.73 -17.38
CA THR A 87 10.21 1.85 -18.35
C THR A 87 10.10 0.45 -17.79
N SER A 88 8.91 -0.12 -17.85
CA SER A 88 8.63 -1.45 -17.33
C SER A 88 8.31 -2.44 -18.44
N LEU A 89 8.67 -3.70 -18.24
CA LEU A 89 8.18 -4.84 -19.00
C LEU A 89 7.69 -5.89 -18.01
N GLN A 90 6.38 -6.10 -18.01
CA GLN A 90 5.70 -6.99 -17.08
C GLN A 90 5.06 -8.17 -17.82
N THR A 91 5.20 -9.34 -17.22
CA THR A 91 4.50 -10.56 -17.57
C THR A 91 3.61 -10.96 -16.41
N ASP A 92 2.33 -11.18 -16.69
CA ASP A 92 1.34 -11.67 -15.72
C ASP A 92 0.77 -13.01 -16.21
N LEU A 93 0.63 -13.95 -15.29
CA LEU A 93 0.03 -15.27 -15.51
C LEU A 93 -1.06 -15.48 -14.47
N ALA A 94 -2.28 -15.77 -14.92
CA ALA A 94 -3.39 -16.13 -14.05
C ALA A 94 -3.88 -17.54 -14.38
N PHE A 95 -4.15 -18.34 -13.35
CA PHE A 95 -4.80 -19.64 -13.46
C PHE A 95 -6.04 -19.65 -12.58
N GLY A 96 -7.21 -19.86 -13.19
CA GLY A 96 -8.48 -19.77 -12.49
C GLY A 96 -9.30 -21.05 -12.54
N LEU A 97 -10.01 -21.29 -11.44
CA LEU A 97 -11.07 -22.27 -11.28
C LEU A 97 -12.35 -21.51 -10.93
N ASN A 98 -13.42 -21.75 -11.68
CA ASN A 98 -14.74 -21.20 -11.41
C ASN A 98 -15.76 -22.34 -11.46
N THR A 99 -16.42 -22.60 -10.34
CA THR A 99 -17.44 -23.64 -10.20
C THR A 99 -18.64 -23.10 -9.45
N GLU A 100 -19.69 -23.90 -9.34
CA GLU A 100 -20.87 -23.55 -8.55
C GLU A 100 -20.59 -23.36 -7.05
N HIS A 101 -19.51 -23.94 -6.51
CA HIS A 101 -19.24 -23.91 -5.07
C HIS A 101 -17.94 -23.21 -4.67
N VAL A 102 -17.02 -23.10 -5.63
CA VAL A 102 -15.64 -22.67 -5.39
C VAL A 102 -15.18 -21.83 -6.57
N SER A 103 -14.67 -20.64 -6.26
CA SER A 103 -13.89 -19.81 -7.17
C SER A 103 -12.47 -19.69 -6.61
N ALA A 104 -11.45 -19.91 -7.43
CA ALA A 104 -10.06 -19.72 -7.00
C ALA A 104 -9.24 -19.16 -8.17
N GLU A 105 -8.32 -18.25 -7.88
CA GLU A 105 -7.38 -17.71 -8.87
C GLU A 105 -5.97 -17.64 -8.25
N LEU A 106 -4.99 -18.08 -9.03
CA LEU A 106 -3.56 -17.88 -8.76
C LEU A 106 -3.04 -16.89 -9.79
N ASP A 107 -2.57 -15.74 -9.31
CA ASP A 107 -1.94 -14.70 -10.11
C ASP A 107 -0.44 -14.67 -9.80
N LEU A 108 0.37 -14.68 -10.84
CA LEU A 108 1.82 -14.59 -10.77
C LEU A 108 2.28 -13.45 -11.67
N PHE A 109 3.23 -12.65 -11.21
CA PHE A 109 3.78 -11.58 -12.02
C PHE A 109 5.31 -11.51 -11.92
N SER A 110 5.91 -11.02 -13.00
CA SER A 110 7.32 -10.65 -13.07
C SER A 110 7.45 -9.37 -13.88
N ASN A 111 8.00 -8.32 -13.27
CA ASN A 111 8.16 -7.00 -13.86
C ASN A 111 9.62 -6.56 -13.77
N GLY A 112 10.24 -6.36 -14.93
CA GLY A 112 11.53 -5.70 -15.04
C GLY A 112 11.34 -4.21 -15.27
N ILE A 113 11.93 -3.38 -14.43
CA ILE A 113 11.83 -1.92 -14.53
C ILE A 113 13.22 -1.35 -14.72
N ASP A 114 13.45 -0.65 -15.82
CA ASP A 114 14.67 0.09 -16.07
C ASP A 114 14.54 1.50 -15.50
N HIS A 115 15.62 2.00 -14.90
CA HIS A 115 15.67 3.30 -14.22
C HIS A 115 14.62 3.49 -13.11
N PHE A 116 14.29 2.45 -12.33
CA PHE A 116 13.38 2.55 -11.19
C PHE A 116 13.83 3.64 -10.22
N ILE A 117 12.96 4.62 -9.96
CA ILE A 117 13.21 5.79 -9.13
C ILE A 117 12.85 5.46 -7.69
N TYR A 118 13.78 5.69 -6.78
CA TYR A 118 13.55 5.52 -5.36
C TYR A 118 14.31 6.56 -4.53
N ALA A 119 13.88 6.74 -3.28
CA ALA A 119 14.54 7.61 -2.33
C ALA A 119 15.60 6.82 -1.56
N GLU A 120 16.85 7.30 -1.62
CA GLU A 120 17.99 6.75 -0.91
C GLU A 120 18.38 7.68 0.24
N LYS A 121 18.58 7.13 1.45
CA LYS A 121 19.02 7.89 2.61
C LYS A 121 20.51 8.24 2.48
N LEU A 122 20.87 9.48 2.74
CA LEU A 122 22.26 9.95 2.67
C LEU A 122 22.95 9.90 4.03
N TYR A 123 24.22 9.51 4.02
CA TYR A 123 25.09 9.62 5.19
C TYR A 123 25.92 10.91 5.18
N SER A 124 26.20 11.40 6.38
CA SER A 124 27.15 12.47 6.63
C SER A 124 28.58 12.00 6.38
N VAL A 125 29.46 12.92 5.98
CA VAL A 125 30.91 12.68 5.83
C VAL A 125 31.58 12.27 7.14
N LEU A 126 30.96 12.57 8.29
CA LEU A 126 31.43 12.19 9.62
C LEU A 126 30.84 10.85 10.12
N GLY A 127 30.05 10.16 9.28
CA GLY A 127 29.25 8.99 9.66
C GLY A 127 27.91 9.39 10.29
N GLY A 128 26.96 8.46 10.28
CA GLY A 128 25.57 8.73 10.69
C GLY A 128 24.78 9.51 9.63
N ASP A 129 23.56 9.91 9.98
CA ASP A 129 22.61 10.50 9.03
C ASP A 129 23.06 11.90 8.58
N SER A 130 22.92 12.18 7.27
CA SER A 130 23.00 13.54 6.76
C SER A 130 21.79 14.33 7.23
N VAL A 131 21.99 15.55 7.72
CA VAL A 131 20.96 16.46 8.25
C VAL A 131 21.19 17.86 7.70
N MET A 132 20.13 18.53 7.24
CA MET A 132 20.23 19.91 6.69
C MET A 132 20.09 20.99 7.76
N ASN A 133 19.42 20.68 8.87
CA ASN A 133 19.21 21.59 9.99
C ASN A 133 19.56 20.90 11.31
N ALA A 134 20.51 21.47 12.06
CA ALA A 134 20.95 20.89 13.33
C ALA A 134 19.95 21.12 14.48
N GLY A 135 19.06 22.11 14.36
CA GLY A 135 18.04 22.40 15.39
C GLY A 135 16.89 21.40 15.40
N GLU A 136 16.51 20.92 14.22
CA GLU A 136 15.47 19.90 14.03
C GLU A 136 15.99 18.85 13.03
N PRO A 137 16.85 17.92 13.49
CA PRO A 137 17.53 17.00 12.59
C PRO A 137 16.54 15.96 12.04
N VAL A 138 16.30 16.04 10.74
CA VAL A 138 15.64 14.97 9.96
C VAL A 138 16.62 14.37 8.95
N PRO A 139 16.59 13.05 8.73
CA PRO A 139 17.47 12.40 7.78
C PRO A 139 17.20 12.92 6.35
N VAL A 140 18.28 13.14 5.61
CA VAL A 140 18.21 13.55 4.21
C VAL A 140 18.10 12.35 3.30
N PHE A 141 17.16 12.43 2.36
CA PHE A 141 16.93 11.47 1.30
C PHE A 141 17.10 12.16 -0.05
N LYS A 142 17.71 11.45 -1.00
CA LYS A 142 17.83 11.90 -2.38
C LYS A 142 17.16 10.90 -3.33
N TYR A 143 16.45 11.41 -4.32
CA TYR A 143 15.91 10.58 -5.39
C TYR A 143 17.03 10.11 -6.33
N THR A 144 17.11 8.80 -6.52
CA THR A 144 18.09 8.12 -7.38
C THR A 144 17.42 7.08 -8.26
N GLN A 145 18.18 6.43 -9.13
CA GLN A 145 17.69 5.38 -10.04
C GLN A 145 18.57 4.13 -10.01
N GLY A 146 17.92 2.99 -10.20
CA GLY A 146 18.56 1.71 -10.47
C GLY A 146 17.63 0.78 -11.21
N ASP A 147 18.17 -0.21 -11.92
CA ASP A 147 17.32 -1.20 -12.59
C ASP A 147 16.75 -2.17 -11.55
N ALA A 148 15.47 -2.49 -11.66
CA ALA A 148 14.74 -3.30 -10.71
C ALA A 148 14.09 -4.53 -11.35
N ALA A 149 13.83 -5.52 -10.51
CA ALA A 149 12.99 -6.67 -10.80
C ALA A 149 12.00 -6.84 -9.64
N LEU A 150 10.71 -6.80 -9.94
CA LEU A 150 9.61 -7.06 -9.03
C LEU A 150 8.96 -8.38 -9.44
N GLN A 151 8.85 -9.31 -8.50
CA GLN A 151 8.23 -10.62 -8.72
C GLN A 151 7.29 -10.91 -7.56
N GLY A 152 6.21 -11.61 -7.84
CA GLY A 152 5.27 -11.94 -6.79
C GLY A 152 4.07 -12.71 -7.30
N GLY A 153 3.11 -12.83 -6.41
CA GLY A 153 1.85 -13.44 -6.74
C GLY A 153 0.81 -13.27 -5.65
N GLU A 154 -0.41 -13.59 -6.03
CA GLU A 154 -1.58 -13.58 -5.16
C GLU A 154 -2.37 -14.87 -5.42
N VAL A 155 -2.91 -15.45 -4.35
CA VAL A 155 -3.82 -16.59 -4.44
C VAL A 155 -5.08 -16.18 -3.72
N MET A 156 -6.23 -16.34 -4.37
CA MET A 156 -7.54 -16.12 -3.78
C MET A 156 -8.38 -17.39 -3.91
N ILE A 157 -9.13 -17.69 -2.87
CA ILE A 157 -10.11 -18.79 -2.80
C ILE A 157 -11.38 -18.23 -2.17
N ASP A 158 -12.50 -18.40 -2.86
CA ASP A 158 -13.85 -18.11 -2.39
C ASP A 158 -14.66 -19.42 -2.45
N ILE A 159 -15.33 -19.76 -1.35
CA ILE A 159 -16.15 -20.95 -1.21
C ILE A 159 -17.55 -20.53 -0.76
N HIS A 160 -18.53 -20.89 -1.59
CA HIS A 160 -19.97 -20.74 -1.37
C HIS A 160 -20.66 -22.09 -1.63
N PRO A 161 -20.61 -23.03 -0.68
CA PRO A 161 -20.97 -24.43 -0.93
C PRO A 161 -22.49 -24.61 -0.99
N HIS A 162 -23.04 -25.20 -2.04
CA HIS A 162 -24.45 -25.60 -2.06
C HIS A 162 -24.62 -27.01 -1.45
N PRO A 163 -25.68 -27.25 -0.67
CA PRO A 163 -26.83 -26.37 -0.39
C PRO A 163 -26.65 -25.44 0.84
N LEU A 164 -25.42 -25.27 1.35
CA LEU A 164 -25.11 -24.42 2.50
C LEU A 164 -24.96 -22.95 2.08
N ASP A 165 -25.99 -22.39 1.45
CA ASP A 165 -25.99 -21.02 0.89
C ASP A 165 -25.79 -19.93 1.94
N TRP A 166 -25.96 -20.29 3.22
CA TRP A 166 -25.72 -19.43 4.36
C TRP A 166 -24.23 -19.28 4.69
N LEU A 167 -23.33 -20.11 4.13
CA LEU A 167 -21.92 -20.15 4.51
C LEU A 167 -21.03 -19.61 3.40
N HIS A 168 -20.19 -18.65 3.75
CA HIS A 168 -19.17 -18.09 2.86
C HIS A 168 -17.80 -18.18 3.52
N PHE A 169 -16.80 -18.62 2.77
CA PHE A 169 -15.41 -18.60 3.19
C PHE A 169 -14.54 -17.98 2.11
N GLU A 170 -13.83 -16.93 2.46
CA GLU A 170 -12.88 -16.26 1.58
C GLU A 170 -11.48 -16.35 2.18
N SER A 171 -10.49 -16.59 1.35
CA SER A 171 -9.09 -16.56 1.75
C SER A 171 -8.20 -16.03 0.65
N ALA A 172 -7.26 -15.16 1.00
CA ALA A 172 -6.28 -14.61 0.09
C ALA A 172 -4.86 -14.63 0.70
N PHE A 173 -3.85 -14.81 -0.13
CA PHE A 173 -2.44 -14.66 0.23
C PHE A 173 -1.72 -13.85 -0.83
N SER A 174 -0.92 -12.85 -0.43
CA SER A 174 -0.13 -12.07 -1.36
C SER A 174 1.32 -11.92 -0.93
N TRP A 175 2.22 -11.92 -1.91
CA TRP A 175 3.65 -11.80 -1.69
C TRP A 175 4.35 -11.06 -2.84
N VAL A 176 5.27 -10.17 -2.48
CA VAL A 176 6.11 -9.43 -3.42
C VAL A 176 7.57 -9.50 -2.99
N LEU A 177 8.45 -9.61 -3.98
CA LEU A 177 9.89 -9.46 -3.90
C LEU A 177 10.30 -8.37 -4.88
N ALA A 178 11.00 -7.35 -4.39
CA ALA A 178 11.54 -6.29 -5.24
C ALA A 178 13.05 -6.19 -5.02
N THR A 179 13.83 -6.30 -6.10
CA THR A 179 15.28 -6.27 -6.04
C THR A 179 15.90 -5.35 -7.08
N GLN A 180 16.99 -4.70 -6.72
CA GLN A 180 17.86 -3.98 -7.63
C GLN A 180 18.80 -4.95 -8.36
N LYS A 181 19.11 -4.66 -9.63
CA LYS A 181 20.05 -5.40 -10.47
C LYS A 181 21.44 -4.79 -10.37
N ASN A 182 22.48 -5.61 -10.49
CA ASN A 182 23.88 -5.17 -10.58
C ASN A 182 24.39 -4.35 -9.38
N VAL A 183 23.82 -4.56 -8.20
CA VAL A 183 24.26 -3.93 -6.95
C VAL A 183 24.78 -4.98 -5.95
N PRO A 184 25.60 -4.59 -4.96
CA PRO A 184 25.98 -5.48 -3.87
C PRO A 184 24.77 -5.98 -3.06
N ASP A 185 24.91 -7.12 -2.38
CA ASP A 185 23.84 -7.71 -1.58
C ASP A 185 23.28 -6.77 -0.49
N SER A 186 24.09 -5.84 0.01
CA SER A 186 23.67 -4.82 1.00
C SER A 186 22.64 -3.82 0.45
N MET A 187 22.55 -3.67 -0.87
CA MET A 187 21.64 -2.76 -1.58
C MET A 187 20.59 -3.52 -2.40
N LYS A 188 20.55 -4.85 -2.28
CA LYS A 188 19.79 -5.73 -3.17
C LYS A 188 18.29 -5.48 -3.17
N TYR A 189 17.67 -5.20 -2.03
CA TYR A 189 16.22 -5.00 -1.96
C TYR A 189 15.85 -3.56 -2.33
N LEU A 190 14.63 -3.36 -2.81
CA LEU A 190 14.06 -2.00 -2.91
C LEU A 190 13.41 -1.58 -1.58
N PRO A 191 13.27 -0.27 -1.31
CA PRO A 191 12.57 0.20 -0.12
C PRO A 191 11.05 -0.07 -0.21
N LEU A 192 10.40 -0.14 0.94
CA LEU A 192 8.93 -0.24 1.10
C LEU A 192 8.31 -1.48 0.45
N ILE A 193 8.99 -2.62 0.52
CA ILE A 193 8.43 -3.90 0.06
C ILE A 193 7.40 -4.38 1.09
N PRO A 194 6.11 -4.56 0.72
CA PRO A 194 5.11 -5.04 1.67
C PRO A 194 5.49 -6.39 2.25
N ALA A 195 5.18 -6.58 3.53
CA ALA A 195 5.25 -7.91 4.13
C ALA A 195 4.30 -8.87 3.40
N PRO A 196 4.66 -10.15 3.21
CA PRO A 196 3.69 -11.13 2.75
C PRO A 196 2.49 -11.16 3.71
N ARG A 197 1.28 -11.17 3.16
CA ARG A 197 0.05 -11.15 3.96
C ARG A 197 -0.88 -12.28 3.59
N PHE A 198 -1.63 -12.73 4.57
CA PHE A 198 -2.70 -13.70 4.43
C PHE A 198 -3.95 -13.13 5.10
N SER A 199 -5.10 -13.25 4.45
CA SER A 199 -6.40 -12.92 5.02
C SER A 199 -7.36 -14.07 4.82
N SER A 200 -8.12 -14.43 5.85
CA SER A 200 -9.28 -15.32 5.70
C SER A 200 -10.47 -14.77 6.45
N GLU A 201 -11.65 -14.96 5.89
CA GLU A 201 -12.92 -14.62 6.51
C GLU A 201 -13.86 -15.82 6.43
N LEU A 202 -14.52 -16.10 7.54
CA LEU A 202 -15.67 -16.99 7.59
C LEU A 202 -16.91 -16.15 7.90
N ARG A 203 -17.93 -16.28 7.08
CA ARG A 203 -19.17 -15.52 7.19
C ARG A 203 -20.38 -16.43 7.09
N GLY A 204 -21.34 -16.20 7.98
CA GLY A 204 -22.66 -16.83 7.98
C GLY A 204 -23.73 -15.79 7.67
N ASP A 205 -24.51 -15.99 6.61
CA ASP A 205 -25.61 -15.13 6.16
C ASP A 205 -26.97 -15.82 6.37
N PHE A 206 -27.92 -15.07 6.93
CA PHE A 206 -29.24 -15.55 7.32
C PHE A 206 -30.31 -14.62 6.76
N GLU A 207 -30.95 -15.02 5.65
CA GLU A 207 -31.99 -14.22 4.99
C GLU A 207 -33.14 -13.85 5.94
N LYS A 208 -33.54 -14.78 6.82
CA LYS A 208 -34.57 -14.56 7.83
C LYS A 208 -34.02 -14.92 9.21
N ALA A 209 -33.91 -13.91 10.07
CA ALA A 209 -33.43 -14.05 11.44
C ALA A 209 -34.52 -13.67 12.46
N GLY A 210 -35.77 -14.07 12.19
CA GLY A 210 -36.94 -13.82 13.04
C GLY A 210 -38.01 -12.97 12.37
N LYS A 211 -38.98 -12.48 13.16
CA LYS A 211 -40.15 -11.72 12.65
C LYS A 211 -39.80 -10.30 12.22
N PHE A 212 -38.79 -9.70 12.84
CA PHE A 212 -38.42 -8.29 12.68
C PHE A 212 -37.00 -8.10 12.12
N MET A 213 -36.34 -9.20 11.72
CA MET A 213 -34.96 -9.19 11.26
C MET A 213 -34.79 -10.02 9.99
N ALA A 214 -34.11 -9.44 9.00
CA ALA A 214 -33.74 -10.07 7.74
C ALA A 214 -32.27 -9.79 7.42
N ASN A 215 -31.71 -10.55 6.47
CA ASN A 215 -30.35 -10.38 5.95
C ASN A 215 -29.30 -10.23 7.06
N ALA A 216 -29.44 -11.03 8.12
CA ALA A 216 -28.50 -10.99 9.23
C ALA A 216 -27.22 -11.70 8.83
N TYR A 217 -26.07 -11.22 9.31
CA TYR A 217 -24.81 -11.93 9.13
C TYR A 217 -23.95 -11.88 10.39
N VAL A 218 -23.08 -12.87 10.51
CA VAL A 218 -21.96 -12.88 11.45
C VAL A 218 -20.71 -13.26 10.68
N ARG A 219 -19.62 -12.52 10.89
CA ARG A 219 -18.31 -12.81 10.30
C ARG A 219 -17.20 -12.81 11.35
N ILE A 220 -16.22 -13.67 11.14
CA ILE A 220 -14.94 -13.64 11.84
C ILE A 220 -13.83 -13.73 10.79
N GLY A 221 -12.84 -12.86 10.92
CA GLY A 221 -11.73 -12.77 10.00
C GLY A 221 -10.40 -12.80 10.73
N VAL A 222 -9.38 -13.30 10.04
CA VAL A 222 -7.99 -13.23 10.45
C VAL A 222 -7.19 -12.56 9.36
N GLU A 223 -6.35 -11.60 9.76
CA GLU A 223 -5.34 -10.99 8.89
C GLU A 223 -3.97 -11.23 9.51
N SER A 224 -3.09 -11.93 8.80
CA SER A 224 -1.75 -12.21 9.25
C SER A 224 -0.73 -11.61 8.29
N TYR A 225 0.14 -10.76 8.84
CA TYR A 225 1.28 -10.19 8.15
C TYR A 225 2.51 -10.94 8.62
N LEU A 226 3.20 -11.60 7.69
CA LEU A 226 4.45 -12.30 8.00
C LEU A 226 5.56 -11.29 8.31
N ALA A 227 6.66 -11.77 8.90
CA ALA A 227 7.80 -10.90 9.13
C ALA A 227 8.37 -10.37 7.80
N GLN A 228 8.71 -9.08 7.77
CA GLN A 228 9.44 -8.50 6.64
C GLN A 228 10.93 -8.47 6.94
N ASP A 229 11.65 -9.40 6.31
CA ASP A 229 13.09 -9.59 6.41
C ASP A 229 13.85 -9.12 5.15
N ARG A 230 13.12 -8.78 4.09
CA ARG A 230 13.61 -8.35 2.77
C ARG A 230 13.29 -6.87 2.57
N PHE A 231 14.05 -6.03 3.28
CA PHE A 231 13.90 -4.58 3.29
C PHE A 231 15.20 -3.90 2.84
N TYR A 232 15.13 -2.61 2.51
CA TYR A 232 16.30 -1.86 2.06
C TYR A 232 17.21 -1.48 3.23
N LYS A 233 18.22 -2.33 3.46
CA LYS A 233 19.20 -2.20 4.55
C LYS A 233 20.23 -1.08 4.32
N ALA A 234 20.45 -0.72 3.05
CA ALA A 234 21.47 0.26 2.69
C ALA A 234 21.22 1.56 3.44
N PHE A 235 22.31 2.17 3.91
CA PHE A 235 22.29 3.42 4.66
C PHE A 235 21.43 3.42 5.92
N GLY A 236 21.08 2.23 6.46
CA GLY A 236 20.16 2.13 7.59
C GLY A 236 18.77 2.70 7.28
N THR A 237 18.34 2.61 6.01
CA THR A 237 17.10 3.21 5.52
C THR A 237 15.87 2.55 6.14
N GLU A 238 15.87 1.22 6.21
CA GLU A 238 14.78 0.45 6.80
C GLU A 238 15.26 -0.55 7.84
N THR A 239 14.33 -1.01 8.67
CA THR A 239 14.55 -2.07 9.66
C THR A 239 13.56 -3.21 9.47
N ARG A 240 13.97 -4.41 9.88
CA ARG A 240 13.11 -5.60 9.97
C ARG A 240 11.80 -5.25 10.67
N THR A 241 10.70 -5.78 10.18
CA THR A 241 9.39 -5.65 10.85
C THR A 241 8.89 -7.03 11.28
N PRO A 242 8.66 -7.24 12.59
CA PRO A 242 8.05 -8.48 13.06
C PRO A 242 6.68 -8.73 12.42
N GLY A 243 6.34 -10.00 12.22
CA GLY A 243 4.99 -10.37 11.80
C GLY A 243 3.98 -10.14 12.93
N TYR A 244 2.72 -9.99 12.56
CA TYR A 244 1.61 -9.82 13.48
C TYR A 244 0.32 -10.39 12.89
N THR A 245 -0.63 -10.74 13.75
CA THR A 245 -1.93 -11.29 13.36
C THR A 245 -3.03 -10.53 14.05
N LEU A 246 -4.05 -10.14 13.29
CA LEU A 246 -5.22 -9.40 13.76
C LEU A 246 -6.43 -10.32 13.61
N LEU A 247 -7.25 -10.37 14.66
CA LEU A 247 -8.58 -10.98 14.60
C LEU A 247 -9.62 -9.89 14.43
N ASN A 248 -10.51 -10.07 13.46
CA ASN A 248 -11.60 -9.15 13.16
C ASN A 248 -12.92 -9.89 13.33
N ALA A 249 -13.97 -9.17 13.72
CA ALA A 249 -15.30 -9.72 13.83
C ALA A 249 -16.33 -8.70 13.36
N GLY A 250 -17.47 -9.17 12.89
CA GLY A 250 -18.57 -8.29 12.52
C GLY A 250 -19.89 -8.99 12.57
N LEU A 251 -20.94 -8.23 12.77
CA LEU A 251 -22.31 -8.68 12.60
C LEU A 251 -23.17 -7.54 12.11
N GLY A 252 -24.22 -7.88 11.37
CA GLY A 252 -25.20 -6.91 10.92
C GLY A 252 -26.54 -7.55 10.66
N ALA A 253 -27.59 -6.74 10.60
CA ALA A 253 -28.94 -7.17 10.25
C ALA A 253 -29.79 -6.00 9.76
N ASP A 254 -30.78 -6.32 8.94
CA ASP A 254 -31.86 -5.41 8.57
C ASP A 254 -33.03 -5.59 9.54
N PHE A 255 -33.46 -4.51 10.18
CA PHE A 255 -34.69 -4.47 10.96
C PHE A 255 -35.86 -4.08 10.05
N VAL A 256 -36.87 -4.95 10.02
CA VAL A 256 -37.98 -4.86 9.08
C VAL A 256 -39.34 -4.79 9.78
N SER A 257 -40.29 -4.09 9.17
CA SER A 257 -41.71 -4.19 9.49
C SER A 257 -42.47 -4.62 8.23
N GLY A 258 -42.86 -5.89 8.19
CA GLY A 258 -43.39 -6.51 6.98
C GLY A 258 -42.32 -6.60 5.88
N ARG A 259 -42.57 -5.98 4.73
CA ARG A 259 -41.61 -5.90 3.61
C ARG A 259 -40.77 -4.63 3.63
N LEU A 260 -41.01 -3.72 4.58
CA LEU A 260 -40.33 -2.44 4.67
C LEU A 260 -39.09 -2.59 5.56
N ALA A 261 -37.91 -2.29 5.02
CA ALA A 261 -36.70 -2.08 5.82
C ALA A 261 -36.85 -0.76 6.60
N ILE A 262 -36.82 -0.86 7.94
CA ILE A 262 -36.87 0.31 8.84
C ILE A 262 -35.46 0.89 9.01
N CYS A 263 -34.49 0.02 9.27
CA CYS A 263 -33.09 0.37 9.36
C CYS A 263 -32.19 -0.86 9.24
N SER A 264 -30.91 -0.63 8.95
CA SER A 264 -29.87 -1.66 9.02
C SER A 264 -28.86 -1.27 10.10
N VAL A 265 -28.47 -2.23 10.93
CA VAL A 265 -27.46 -2.04 11.97
C VAL A 265 -26.26 -2.91 11.66
N TYR A 266 -25.07 -2.33 11.79
CA TYR A 266 -23.80 -3.04 11.63
C TYR A 266 -22.89 -2.73 12.80
N ILE A 267 -22.22 -3.77 13.29
CA ILE A 267 -21.18 -3.69 14.30
C ILE A 267 -19.93 -4.35 13.71
N SER A 268 -18.82 -3.64 13.70
CA SER A 268 -17.52 -4.17 13.26
C SER A 268 -16.50 -3.96 14.35
N ILE A 269 -15.72 -5.00 14.63
CA ILE A 269 -14.61 -4.98 15.56
C ILE A 269 -13.36 -5.33 14.76
N ASN A 270 -12.44 -4.38 14.65
CA ASN A 270 -11.13 -4.59 14.05
C ASN A 270 -10.09 -4.74 15.16
N ASN A 271 -9.15 -5.68 15.00
CA ASN A 271 -8.13 -5.97 16.00
C ASN A 271 -8.74 -6.33 17.38
N LEU A 272 -9.65 -7.31 17.40
CA LEU A 272 -10.40 -7.79 18.56
C LEU A 272 -9.50 -8.10 19.77
N THR A 273 -8.30 -8.63 19.52
CA THR A 273 -7.30 -9.00 20.52
C THR A 273 -6.39 -7.86 20.97
N ASP A 274 -6.59 -6.63 20.44
CA ASP A 274 -5.85 -5.42 20.81
C ASP A 274 -4.32 -5.56 20.66
N VAL A 275 -3.91 -6.20 19.56
CA VAL A 275 -2.48 -6.35 19.23
C VAL A 275 -1.90 -4.98 18.91
N ALA A 276 -0.81 -4.61 19.58
CA ALA A 276 -0.01 -3.46 19.21
C ALA A 276 0.90 -3.82 18.03
N TYR A 277 0.71 -3.19 16.87
CA TYR A 277 1.47 -3.49 15.67
C TYR A 277 1.91 -2.22 14.91
N GLN A 278 2.92 -2.40 14.05
CA GLN A 278 3.37 -1.39 13.08
C GLN A 278 3.48 -2.05 11.72
N SER A 279 2.78 -1.52 10.73
CA SER A 279 2.96 -1.94 9.34
C SER A 279 4.39 -1.64 8.87
N HIS A 280 4.98 -2.56 8.11
CA HIS A 280 6.30 -2.31 7.49
C HIS A 280 6.29 -1.08 6.58
N LEU A 281 5.15 -0.79 5.96
CA LEU A 281 4.97 0.35 5.06
C LEU A 281 4.73 1.67 5.82
N SER A 282 4.62 1.65 7.15
CA SER A 282 4.47 2.84 7.94
C SER A 282 5.80 3.61 8.01
N ARG A 283 5.86 4.75 7.33
CA ARG A 283 6.99 5.69 7.47
C ARG A 283 7.10 6.23 8.90
N LEU A 284 5.99 6.27 9.63
CA LEU A 284 5.93 6.74 11.01
C LEU A 284 6.47 5.72 12.03
N LYS A 285 6.81 4.50 11.60
CA LYS A 285 7.53 3.51 12.42
C LYS A 285 8.86 4.06 12.97
N TYR A 286 9.47 5.01 12.26
CA TYR A 286 10.75 5.61 12.62
C TYR A 286 10.64 6.94 13.37
N ALA A 287 9.42 7.35 13.76
CA ALA A 287 9.26 8.53 14.60
C ALA A 287 9.90 8.32 15.98
N ALA A 288 10.10 9.42 16.71
CA ALA A 288 10.68 9.40 18.03
C ALA A 288 9.93 8.46 19.00
N GLU A 289 10.63 8.03 20.05
CA GLU A 289 10.03 7.23 21.10
C GLU A 289 8.93 8.01 21.83
N ASN A 290 7.77 7.37 22.00
CA ASN A 290 6.69 7.94 22.77
C ASN A 290 7.03 7.86 24.27
N PRO A 291 7.15 8.99 24.99
CA PRO A 291 7.61 9.00 26.38
C PRO A 291 6.65 8.34 27.37
N VAL A 292 5.38 8.14 27.00
CA VAL A 292 4.38 7.49 27.85
C VAL A 292 4.42 5.97 27.70
N THR A 293 4.63 5.48 26.48
CA THR A 293 4.56 4.03 26.18
C THR A 293 5.92 3.35 26.06
N GLY A 294 7.01 4.12 25.94
CA GLY A 294 8.35 3.61 25.70
C GLY A 294 8.53 2.94 24.34
N ARG A 295 7.60 3.19 23.39
CA ARG A 295 7.58 2.57 22.07
C ARG A 295 8.11 3.53 21.03
N THR A 296 9.02 3.06 20.17
CA THR A 296 9.56 3.84 19.05
C THR A 296 8.55 3.90 17.90
N GLY A 297 8.33 5.10 17.37
CA GLY A 297 7.44 5.32 16.25
C GLY A 297 5.95 5.28 16.60
N ILE A 298 5.12 5.49 15.58
CA ILE A 298 3.67 5.49 15.69
C ILE A 298 3.15 4.10 15.35
N TYR A 299 2.43 3.50 16.30
CA TYR A 299 1.78 2.21 16.14
C TYR A 299 0.42 2.38 15.45
N ASN A 300 0.01 1.36 14.71
CA ASN A 300 -1.32 1.31 14.14
C ASN A 300 -2.38 1.20 15.25
N MET A 301 -3.62 1.51 14.89
CA MET A 301 -4.75 1.50 15.82
C MET A 301 -4.92 0.12 16.48
N GLY A 302 -5.09 0.12 17.80
CA GLY A 302 -5.46 -1.06 18.59
C GLY A 302 -6.88 -1.53 18.29
N ARG A 303 -7.54 -2.16 19.25
CA ARG A 303 -8.95 -2.58 19.10
C ARG A 303 -9.85 -1.39 18.77
N ASN A 304 -10.51 -1.44 17.62
CA ASN A 304 -11.51 -0.46 17.20
C ASN A 304 -12.87 -1.13 17.07
N ILE A 305 -13.90 -0.54 17.68
CA ILE A 305 -15.30 -0.97 17.56
C ILE A 305 -16.06 0.16 16.85
N SER A 306 -16.70 -0.19 15.74
CA SER A 306 -17.46 0.74 14.90
C SER A 306 -18.92 0.30 14.83
N PHE A 307 -19.83 1.27 14.94
CA PHE A 307 -21.26 1.09 14.84
C PHE A 307 -21.79 1.90 13.64
N LYS A 308 -22.61 1.28 12.80
CA LYS A 308 -23.25 1.96 11.67
C LYS A 308 -24.74 1.67 11.68
N LEU A 309 -25.53 2.73 11.62
CA LEU A 309 -26.98 2.70 11.43
C LEU A 309 -27.30 3.30 10.06
N VAL A 310 -28.01 2.56 9.23
CA VAL A 310 -28.51 3.05 7.94
C VAL A 310 -30.02 3.11 8.02
N VAL A 311 -30.61 4.29 7.80
CA VAL A 311 -32.07 4.48 7.78
C VAL A 311 -32.46 4.88 6.36
N PRO A 312 -33.17 4.04 5.60
CA PRO A 312 -33.65 4.40 4.28
C PRO A 312 -34.69 5.51 4.38
N VAL A 313 -34.50 6.60 3.64
CA VAL A 313 -35.46 7.71 3.55
C VAL A 313 -36.10 7.69 2.17
N ASN A 314 -37.38 7.30 2.12
CA ASN A 314 -38.17 7.39 0.90
C ASN A 314 -38.99 8.68 0.91
N ILE A 315 -38.52 9.71 0.21
CA ILE A 315 -39.29 10.93 -0.03
C ILE A 315 -40.21 10.62 -1.22
N ARG A 316 -41.51 10.47 -0.97
CA ARG A 316 -42.49 10.43 -2.06
C ARG A 316 -42.71 11.87 -2.53
N GLU A 317 -42.43 12.14 -3.80
CA GLU A 317 -42.96 13.35 -4.43
C GLU A 317 -44.48 13.24 -4.48
N THR A 318 -45.17 14.14 -3.78
CA THR A 318 -46.60 14.37 -3.97
C THR A 318 -46.79 15.05 -5.32
N SER A 319 -47.21 14.29 -6.33
CA SER A 319 -47.78 14.86 -7.55
C SER A 319 -49.11 15.53 -7.18
N ASN A 320 -49.17 16.87 -7.32
CA ASN A 320 -50.41 17.65 -7.29
C ASN A 320 -51.27 17.37 -8.53
#